data_AF-A0AA51DPC2-F1
#
_entry.id   AF-A0AA51DPC2-F1
#
_cell.length_a   1.000
_cell.length_b   1.000
_cell.length_c   1.000
_cell.angle_alpha   90.00
_cell.angle_beta   90.00
_cell.angle_gamma   90.00
#
_symmetry.space_group_name_H-M   'P 1'
#
loop_
_entity.id
_entity.type
_entity.pdbx_description
1 polymer ?
#
loop_
_entity_poly.entity_id
_entity_poly.type
_entity_poly.pdbx_seq_one_letter_code
_entity_poly.pdbx_strand_id
1 'polypeptide(L)'
;MEKKDRFQEMLRDILEVAKVQGNQLSMSEIKSLFGDMELNDIQYDHIFAYLAANHISIKGYVATESEYSKVLQNENKQVKDSEYEPESASDGDSNNITEELKQRESHRLKEDSVYLKMYLEDLGAMKEITPEEENGLLDKILKGEAFAKSRYIEANLHYVVKIAQEYKKQGVSLEVSMEDLIQEGNMGLISALEAVSGITDNKQLKELVTEYIRSFMEAAIEEQRESSSFEDTIVKKINYIQDAANELAEDLCREANIHELAAYVKMPEEEIADIINIAAERIKLDDSRKDDQTVNNRQPGSLGHNHNHTHKRLNRSPRIK
;
A
#
# COMPACT_ATOMS: atom_id res chain seq x y z
N MET A 1 0.94 -12.03 40.76
CA MET A 1 -0.28 -12.07 39.92
C MET A 1 -1.03 -10.74 39.96
N GLU A 2 -1.13 -10.06 41.11
CA GLU A 2 -1.95 -8.83 41.28
C GLU A 2 -1.63 -7.61 40.38
N LYS A 3 -0.40 -7.40 39.90
CA LYS A 3 -0.04 -6.20 39.11
C LYS A 3 -0.56 -6.22 37.67
N LYS A 4 -0.66 -7.41 37.05
CA LYS A 4 -1.08 -7.54 35.64
C LYS A 4 -2.60 -7.39 35.50
N ASP A 5 -3.34 -7.96 36.44
CA ASP A 5 -4.80 -7.87 36.47
C ASP A 5 -5.23 -6.42 36.77
N ARG A 6 -4.57 -5.75 37.72
CA ARG A 6 -4.79 -4.32 38.01
C ARG A 6 -4.49 -3.41 36.82
N PHE A 7 -3.47 -3.73 36.01
CA PHE A 7 -3.15 -2.98 34.80
C PHE A 7 -4.25 -3.11 33.73
N GLN A 8 -4.81 -4.31 33.57
CA GLN A 8 -5.92 -4.53 32.64
C GLN A 8 -7.21 -3.85 33.08
N GLU A 9 -7.49 -3.82 34.38
CA GLU A 9 -8.63 -3.06 34.94
C GLU A 9 -8.46 -1.55 34.67
N MET A 10 -7.29 -0.97 34.97
CA MET A 10 -7.04 0.45 34.71
C MET A 10 -7.08 0.81 33.20
N LEU A 11 -6.68 -0.12 32.32
CA LEU A 11 -6.85 0.03 30.88
C LEU A 11 -8.33 0.04 30.45
N ARG A 12 -9.18 -0.78 31.08
CA ARG A 12 -10.62 -0.76 30.81
C ARG A 12 -11.26 0.53 31.30
N ASP A 13 -10.90 0.96 32.50
CA ASP A 13 -11.41 2.19 33.10
C ASP A 13 -11.07 3.42 32.25
N ILE A 14 -9.84 3.50 31.72
CA ILE A 14 -9.44 4.63 30.88
C ILE A 14 -10.12 4.62 29.50
N LEU A 15 -10.39 3.43 28.93
CA LEU A 15 -11.19 3.30 27.71
C LEU A 15 -12.64 3.76 27.93
N GLU A 16 -13.21 3.49 29.11
CA GLU A 16 -14.56 3.92 29.46
C GLU A 16 -14.64 5.43 29.68
N VAL A 17 -13.67 6.01 30.40
CA VAL A 17 -13.55 7.47 30.56
C VAL A 17 -13.37 8.16 29.21
N ALA A 18 -12.54 7.59 28.31
CA ALA A 18 -12.32 8.14 26.97
C ALA A 18 -13.62 8.19 26.16
N LYS A 19 -14.45 7.14 26.22
CA LYS A 19 -15.75 7.10 25.53
C LYS A 19 -16.70 8.19 26.03
N VAL A 20 -16.72 8.44 27.34
CA VAL A 20 -17.56 9.50 27.94
C VAL A 20 -17.06 10.90 27.58
N GLN A 21 -15.75 11.07 27.40
CA GLN A 21 -15.11 12.35 27.04
C GLN A 21 -14.96 12.58 25.53
N GLY A 22 -15.63 11.78 24.69
CA GLY A 22 -15.63 11.97 23.23
C GLY A 22 -14.34 11.52 22.54
N ASN A 23 -13.74 10.44 23.03
CA ASN A 23 -12.51 9.81 22.52
C ASN A 23 -11.30 10.75 22.49
N GLN A 24 -11.22 11.70 23.43
CA GLN A 24 -10.08 12.57 23.61
C GLN A 24 -9.58 12.51 25.05
N LEU A 25 -8.29 12.26 25.24
CA LEU A 25 -7.62 12.24 26.53
C LEU A 25 -6.35 13.07 26.50
N SER A 26 -5.92 13.60 27.64
CA SER A 26 -4.64 14.29 27.79
C SER A 26 -3.57 13.37 28.38
N MET A 27 -2.31 13.63 28.03
CA MET A 27 -1.16 12.89 28.56
C MET A 27 -1.08 12.98 30.10
N SER A 28 -1.55 14.10 30.68
CA SER A 28 -1.65 14.31 32.13
C SER A 28 -2.69 13.43 32.81
N GLU A 29 -3.84 13.18 32.18
CA GLU A 29 -4.90 12.33 32.73
C GLU A 29 -4.46 10.86 32.74
N ILE A 30 -3.80 10.42 31.66
CA ILE A 30 -3.25 9.07 31.56
C ILE A 30 -2.11 8.88 32.59
N LYS A 31 -1.18 9.83 32.72
CA LYS A 31 -0.11 9.76 33.73
C LYS A 31 -0.63 9.84 35.17
N SER A 32 -1.73 10.56 35.41
CA SER A 32 -2.35 10.60 36.74
C SER A 32 -3.03 9.28 37.10
N LEU A 33 -3.65 8.59 36.14
CA LEU A 33 -4.32 7.31 36.36
C LEU A 33 -3.33 6.16 36.56
N PHE A 34 -2.23 6.17 35.81
CA PHE A 34 -1.20 5.13 35.90
C PHE A 34 -0.02 5.49 36.83
N GLY A 35 -0.07 6.66 37.49
CA GLY A 35 1.00 7.17 38.34
C GLY A 35 1.35 6.26 39.53
N ASP A 36 0.37 5.50 40.02
CA ASP A 36 0.55 4.55 41.13
C ASP A 36 1.35 3.29 40.74
N MET A 37 1.61 3.06 39.45
CA MET A 37 2.26 1.85 38.94
C MET A 37 3.76 2.01 38.64
N GLU A 38 4.36 3.19 38.87
CA GLU A 38 5.77 3.48 38.58
C GLU A 38 6.20 3.05 37.16
N LEU A 39 5.36 3.36 36.15
CA LEU A 39 5.64 2.98 34.77
C LEU A 39 6.76 3.82 34.15
N ASN A 40 7.58 3.19 33.31
CA ASN A 40 8.63 3.86 32.56
C ASN A 40 8.09 4.54 31.29
N ASP A 41 8.86 5.45 30.70
CA ASP A 41 8.41 6.21 29.52
C ASP A 41 8.04 5.30 28.34
N ILE A 42 8.77 4.20 28.14
CA ILE A 42 8.49 3.20 27.10
C ILE A 42 7.14 2.50 27.31
N GLN A 43 6.77 2.22 28.55
CA GLN A 43 5.48 1.62 28.90
C GLN A 43 4.34 2.61 28.68
N TYR A 44 4.56 3.90 28.93
CA TYR A 44 3.60 4.93 28.56
C TYR A 44 3.42 5.02 27.05
N ASP A 45 4.50 4.92 26.27
CA ASP A 45 4.40 4.89 24.80
C ASP A 45 3.58 3.70 24.31
N HIS A 46 3.74 2.51 24.92
CA HIS A 46 2.91 1.35 24.61
C HIS A 46 1.42 1.58 24.95
N ILE A 47 1.12 2.23 26.07
CA ILE A 47 -0.27 2.57 26.44
C ILE A 47 -0.84 3.58 25.44
N PHE A 48 -0.06 4.59 25.03
CA PHE A 48 -0.52 5.58 24.07
C PHE A 48 -0.77 4.97 22.69
N ALA A 49 0.12 4.09 22.23
CA ALA A 49 -0.08 3.32 20.99
C ALA A 49 -1.35 2.47 21.06
N TYR A 50 -1.59 1.81 22.19
CA TYR A 50 -2.80 1.00 22.40
C TYR A 50 -4.08 1.85 22.40
N LEU A 51 -4.08 3.01 23.07
CA LEU A 51 -5.23 3.92 23.07
C LEU A 51 -5.49 4.53 21.68
N ALA A 52 -4.44 4.85 20.94
CA ALA A 52 -4.54 5.32 19.56
C ALA A 52 -5.15 4.26 18.63
N ALA A 53 -4.76 2.99 18.79
CA ALA A 53 -5.35 1.85 18.07
C ALA A 53 -6.85 1.66 18.37
N ASN A 54 -7.32 2.11 19.54
CA ASN A 54 -8.74 2.11 19.92
C ASN A 54 -9.46 3.43 19.57
N HIS A 55 -8.90 4.22 18.65
CA HIS A 55 -9.44 5.51 18.18
C HIS A 55 -9.56 6.59 19.26
N ILE A 56 -8.74 6.54 20.31
CA ILE A 56 -8.69 7.58 21.34
C ILE A 56 -7.54 8.54 21.04
N SER A 57 -7.87 9.80 20.77
CA SER A 57 -6.90 10.82 20.42
C SER A 57 -6.27 11.41 21.68
N ILE A 58 -4.94 11.29 21.79
CA ILE A 58 -4.19 11.81 22.94
C ILE A 58 -3.62 13.18 22.56
N LYS A 59 -4.06 14.24 23.26
CA LYS A 59 -3.57 15.60 22.99
C LYS A 59 -2.08 15.70 23.26
N GLY A 60 -1.30 15.92 22.19
CA GLY A 60 0.15 16.12 22.24
C GLY A 60 1.00 14.88 21.92
N TYR A 61 0.38 13.75 21.56
CA TYR A 61 1.10 12.54 21.14
C TYR A 61 0.70 12.17 19.70
N VAL A 62 1.69 12.03 18.84
CA VAL A 62 1.56 11.53 17.46
C VAL A 62 2.45 10.30 17.38
N ALA A 63 1.86 9.11 17.38
CA ALA A 63 2.60 7.86 17.28
C ALA A 63 3.27 7.78 15.90
N THR A 64 4.58 7.51 15.87
CA THR A 64 5.31 7.33 14.61
C THR A 64 5.16 5.88 14.11
N GLU A 65 5.08 5.67 12.79
CA GLU A 65 4.92 4.34 12.15
C GLU A 65 5.94 3.29 12.63
N SER A 66 7.12 3.74 13.07
CA SER A 66 8.18 2.89 13.62
C SER A 66 7.81 2.22 14.95
N GLU A 67 6.90 2.80 15.74
CA GLU A 67 6.57 2.33 17.08
C GLU A 67 5.43 1.31 17.05
N TYR A 68 4.48 1.49 16.14
CA TYR A 68 3.43 0.50 15.81
C TYR A 68 4.02 -0.87 15.43
N SER A 69 5.06 -0.85 14.60
CA SER A 69 5.68 -2.04 14.03
C SER A 69 6.37 -2.94 15.07
N LYS A 70 6.84 -2.38 16.20
CA LYS A 70 7.54 -3.15 17.25
C LYS A 70 6.59 -3.88 18.19
N VAL A 71 5.36 -3.38 18.36
CA VAL A 71 4.36 -3.99 19.26
C VAL A 71 3.77 -5.26 18.64
N LEU A 72 3.49 -5.24 17.33
CA LEU A 72 2.90 -6.39 16.60
C LEU A 72 3.86 -7.59 16.47
N GLN A 73 5.18 -7.39 16.55
CA GLN A 73 6.16 -8.47 16.42
C GLN A 73 6.19 -9.41 17.64
N ASN A 74 5.70 -8.98 18.80
CA ASN A 74 5.82 -9.75 20.05
C ASN A 74 4.62 -10.67 20.35
N GLU A 75 3.51 -10.59 19.59
CA GLU A 75 2.32 -11.43 19.82
C GLU A 75 2.30 -12.74 19.01
N ASN A 76 3.18 -12.93 18.02
CA ASN A 76 3.23 -14.15 17.20
C ASN A 76 3.89 -15.37 17.89
N LYS A 77 3.87 -15.42 19.22
CA LYS A 77 4.29 -16.60 20.00
C LYS A 77 3.24 -16.91 21.07
N GLN A 78 2.09 -17.45 20.64
CA GLN A 78 1.43 -18.61 21.25
C GLN A 78 0.05 -18.85 20.62
N VAL A 79 -0.26 -20.16 20.45
CA VAL A 79 -1.58 -20.77 20.16
C VAL A 79 -1.95 -20.86 18.67
N LYS A 80 -2.27 -22.02 18.07
CA LYS A 80 -2.15 -23.46 18.40
C LYS A 80 -2.43 -24.29 17.13
N ASP A 81 -1.90 -25.51 17.13
CA ASP A 81 -2.44 -26.69 16.44
C ASP A 81 -3.99 -26.77 16.44
N SER A 82 -4.58 -27.05 15.28
CA SER A 82 -5.43 -28.25 15.10
C SER A 82 -5.74 -28.51 13.62
N GLU A 83 -5.36 -29.71 13.21
CA GLU A 83 -5.54 -30.44 11.95
C GLU A 83 -6.86 -30.24 11.18
N TYR A 84 -6.72 -30.09 9.85
CA TYR A 84 -7.64 -30.70 8.88
C TYR A 84 -6.87 -31.02 7.59
N GLU A 85 -6.51 -32.29 7.40
CA GLU A 85 -6.14 -32.84 6.10
C GLU A 85 -7.41 -33.26 5.33
N PRO A 86 -7.37 -33.23 3.99
CA PRO A 86 -7.44 -34.53 3.33
C PRO A 86 -6.43 -34.75 2.20
N GLU A 87 -5.88 -35.95 2.27
CA GLU A 87 -5.09 -36.82 1.39
C GLU A 87 -5.01 -36.54 -0.13
N SER A 88 -3.75 -36.31 -0.55
CA SER A 88 -2.94 -36.95 -1.61
C SER A 88 -3.56 -37.59 -2.88
N ALA A 89 -2.93 -37.27 -4.02
CA ALA A 89 -2.46 -38.26 -5.01
C ALA A 89 -1.09 -37.83 -5.57
N SER A 90 -0.17 -38.79 -5.70
CA SER A 90 1.29 -38.68 -5.97
C SER A 90 1.63 -38.19 -7.40
N ASP A 91 2.85 -37.90 -7.86
CA ASP A 91 4.23 -38.28 -7.50
C ASP A 91 5.20 -37.32 -8.24
N GLY A 92 6.46 -37.18 -7.77
CA GLY A 92 7.58 -36.91 -8.68
C GLY A 92 8.51 -35.72 -8.38
N ASP A 93 9.26 -35.81 -7.29
CA ASP A 93 10.68 -35.42 -7.10
C ASP A 93 11.28 -34.20 -7.87
N SER A 94 11.51 -33.10 -7.15
CA SER A 94 12.71 -32.24 -7.30
C SER A 94 12.90 -31.37 -6.07
N ASN A 95 13.36 -31.99 -4.99
CA ASN A 95 13.81 -31.32 -3.77
C ASN A 95 15.20 -30.69 -3.98
N ASN A 96 15.26 -29.50 -4.59
CA ASN A 96 16.31 -28.51 -4.27
C ASN A 96 16.09 -27.07 -4.79
N ILE A 97 14.89 -26.72 -5.29
CA ILE A 97 14.62 -25.37 -5.84
C ILE A 97 13.84 -24.50 -4.82
N THR A 98 13.44 -25.07 -3.69
CA THR A 98 12.34 -24.54 -2.88
C THR A 98 12.73 -23.42 -1.92
N GLU A 99 13.98 -23.34 -1.44
CA GLU A 99 14.33 -22.35 -0.41
C GLU A 99 14.66 -20.96 -0.98
N GLU A 100 15.28 -20.86 -2.16
CA GLU A 100 15.44 -19.57 -2.85
C GLU A 100 14.12 -19.05 -3.44
N LEU A 101 13.25 -19.96 -3.90
CA LEU A 101 11.90 -19.60 -4.36
C LEU A 101 10.98 -19.22 -3.20
N LYS A 102 11.05 -19.90 -2.04
CA LYS A 102 10.31 -19.50 -0.83
C LYS A 102 10.82 -18.19 -0.24
N GLN A 103 12.12 -17.92 -0.30
CA GLN A 103 12.65 -16.63 0.13
C GLN A 103 12.21 -15.52 -0.84
N ARG A 104 12.24 -15.75 -2.15
CA ARG A 104 11.64 -14.83 -3.14
C ARG A 104 10.13 -14.67 -2.98
N GLU A 105 9.36 -15.73 -2.72
CA GLU A 105 7.92 -15.67 -2.43
C GLU A 105 7.64 -14.89 -1.14
N SER A 106 8.40 -15.18 -0.08
CA SER A 106 8.26 -14.49 1.20
C SER A 106 8.70 -13.03 1.16
N HIS A 107 9.50 -12.62 0.17
CA HIS A 107 9.83 -11.22 -0.09
C HIS A 107 8.83 -10.55 -1.04
N ARG A 108 8.20 -11.29 -1.96
CA ARG A 108 7.22 -10.78 -2.94
C ARG A 108 5.80 -10.67 -2.41
N LEU A 109 5.44 -11.45 -1.38
CA LEU A 109 4.17 -11.34 -0.63
C LEU A 109 4.26 -10.35 0.55
N LYS A 110 5.41 -9.67 0.74
CA LYS A 110 5.66 -8.77 1.88
C LYS A 110 5.44 -7.29 1.58
N GLU A 111 5.07 -6.94 0.35
CA GLU A 111 4.75 -5.57 -0.05
C GLU A 111 3.24 -5.32 -0.14
N ASP A 112 2.41 -6.05 0.62
CA ASP A 112 1.03 -5.59 0.81
C ASP A 112 1.09 -4.21 1.45
N SER A 113 0.72 -3.19 0.67
CA SER A 113 0.69 -1.81 1.09
C SER A 113 -0.10 -1.70 2.39
N VAL A 114 0.27 -0.77 3.28
CA VAL A 114 -0.48 -0.52 4.53
C VAL A 114 -1.97 -0.30 4.21
N TYR A 115 -2.26 0.33 3.06
CA TYR A 115 -3.60 0.54 2.55
C TYR A 115 -4.34 -0.74 2.15
N LEU A 116 -3.65 -1.72 1.56
CA LEU A 116 -4.25 -3.01 1.23
C LEU A 116 -4.64 -3.79 2.48
N LYS A 117 -3.80 -3.76 3.51
CA LYS A 117 -4.11 -4.42 4.79
C LYS A 117 -5.32 -3.79 5.48
N MET A 118 -5.35 -2.45 5.56
CA MET A 118 -6.49 -1.71 6.09
C MET A 118 -7.78 -2.03 5.30
N TYR A 119 -7.71 -2.06 3.97
CA TYR A 119 -8.84 -2.45 3.13
C TYR A 119 -9.32 -3.87 3.43
N LEU A 120 -8.43 -4.85 3.54
CA LEU A 120 -8.80 -6.22 3.86
C LEU A 120 -9.39 -6.38 5.28
N GLU A 121 -8.91 -5.59 6.25
CA GLU A 121 -9.48 -5.53 7.60
C GLU A 121 -10.89 -4.94 7.58
N ASP A 122 -11.09 -3.83 6.87
CA ASP A 122 -12.40 -3.20 6.67
C ASP A 122 -13.39 -4.14 5.97
N LEU A 123 -12.92 -4.87 4.95
CA LEU A 123 -13.69 -5.94 4.34
C LEU A 123 -14.06 -6.99 5.39
N GLY A 124 -13.12 -7.49 6.18
CA GLY A 124 -13.37 -8.49 7.23
C GLY A 124 -14.43 -8.07 8.26
N ALA A 125 -14.60 -6.77 8.52
CA ALA A 125 -15.62 -6.23 9.42
C ALA A 125 -17.01 -6.12 8.80
N MET A 126 -17.15 -6.25 7.47
CA MET A 126 -18.45 -6.16 6.81
C MET A 126 -19.32 -7.39 7.03
N LYS A 127 -20.63 -7.15 7.10
CA LYS A 127 -21.63 -8.20 7.27
C LYS A 127 -21.78 -9.01 5.98
N GLU A 128 -21.45 -10.29 6.03
CA GLU A 128 -21.75 -11.25 4.97
C GLU A 128 -23.26 -11.29 4.68
N ILE A 129 -23.61 -11.36 3.40
CA ILE A 129 -25.00 -11.54 2.98
C ILE A 129 -25.36 -13.03 3.02
N THR A 130 -26.60 -13.33 3.44
CA THR A 130 -27.10 -14.69 3.32
C THR A 130 -27.46 -14.99 1.87
N PRO A 131 -27.48 -16.27 1.44
CA PRO A 131 -27.91 -16.64 0.09
C PRO A 131 -29.34 -16.16 -0.24
N GLU A 132 -30.20 -16.05 0.77
CA GLU A 132 -31.55 -15.53 0.65
C GLU A 132 -31.57 -14.02 0.42
N GLU A 133 -30.75 -13.27 1.16
CA GLU A 133 -30.56 -11.82 0.97
C GLU A 133 -29.97 -11.55 -0.41
N GLU A 134 -29.00 -12.35 -0.85
CA GLU A 134 -28.38 -12.25 -2.18
C GLU A 134 -29.42 -12.41 -3.30
N ASN A 135 -30.23 -13.46 -3.28
CA ASN A 135 -31.27 -13.68 -4.29
C ASN A 135 -32.31 -12.54 -4.28
N GLY A 136 -32.66 -12.03 -3.10
CA GLY A 136 -33.55 -10.88 -2.97
C GLY A 136 -32.96 -9.58 -3.53
N LEU A 137 -31.63 -9.39 -3.43
CA LEU A 137 -30.93 -8.26 -4.03
C LEU A 137 -30.88 -8.40 -5.55
N LEU A 138 -30.56 -9.59 -6.07
CA LEU A 138 -30.53 -9.86 -7.51
C LEU A 138 -31.89 -9.59 -8.16
N ASP A 139 -32.98 -10.09 -7.57
CA ASP A 139 -34.34 -9.82 -8.06
C ASP A 139 -34.65 -8.32 -8.15
N LYS A 140 -34.15 -7.53 -7.19
CA LYS A 140 -34.33 -6.07 -7.16
C LYS A 140 -33.44 -5.36 -8.18
N ILE A 141 -32.22 -5.86 -8.40
CA ILE A 141 -31.33 -5.36 -9.45
C ILE A 141 -31.95 -5.57 -10.83
N LEU A 142 -32.54 -6.74 -11.08
CA LEU A 142 -33.27 -7.05 -12.32
C LEU A 142 -34.49 -6.13 -12.52
N LYS A 143 -35.11 -5.65 -11.44
CA LYS A 143 -36.19 -4.65 -11.46
C LYS A 143 -35.68 -3.20 -11.61
N GLY A 144 -34.36 -2.98 -11.63
CA GLY A 144 -33.75 -1.67 -11.81
C GLY A 144 -33.63 -0.84 -10.52
N GLU A 145 -33.72 -1.46 -9.33
CA GLU A 145 -33.58 -0.75 -8.06
C GLU A 145 -32.10 -0.39 -7.79
N ALA A 146 -31.77 0.89 -7.81
CA ALA A 146 -30.39 1.38 -7.61
C ALA A 146 -29.81 1.00 -6.23
N PHE A 147 -30.63 1.04 -5.17
CA PHE A 147 -30.19 0.68 -3.82
C PHE A 147 -29.73 -0.79 -3.72
N ALA A 148 -30.35 -1.69 -4.50
CA ALA A 148 -29.96 -3.08 -4.51
C ALA A 148 -28.58 -3.29 -5.18
N LYS A 149 -28.23 -2.47 -6.19
CA LYS A 149 -26.90 -2.50 -6.81
C LYS A 149 -25.81 -2.15 -5.82
N SER A 150 -25.93 -1.02 -5.11
CA SER A 150 -24.93 -0.59 -4.13
C SER A 150 -24.72 -1.64 -3.04
N ARG A 151 -25.82 -2.17 -2.49
CA ARG A 151 -25.75 -3.21 -1.46
C ARG A 151 -25.12 -4.51 -1.97
N TYR A 152 -25.41 -4.89 -3.22
CA TYR A 152 -24.81 -6.07 -3.84
C TYR A 152 -23.32 -5.87 -4.12
N ILE A 153 -22.90 -4.67 -4.52
CA ILE A 153 -21.48 -4.34 -4.71
C ILE A 153 -20.72 -4.51 -3.39
N GLU A 154 -21.17 -3.84 -2.32
CA GLU A 154 -20.55 -3.91 -0.99
C GLU A 154 -20.40 -5.35 -0.50
N ALA A 155 -21.43 -6.16 -0.69
CA ALA A 155 -21.46 -7.54 -0.25
C ALA A 155 -20.54 -8.49 -1.07
N ASN A 156 -20.17 -8.10 -2.28
CA ASN A 156 -19.35 -8.91 -3.18
C ASN A 156 -17.90 -8.43 -3.30
N LEU A 157 -17.48 -7.41 -2.54
CA LEU A 157 -16.09 -6.95 -2.55
C LEU A 157 -15.10 -8.06 -2.14
N HIS A 158 -15.46 -8.92 -1.16
CA HIS A 158 -14.65 -10.10 -0.82
C HIS A 158 -14.53 -11.11 -1.95
N TYR A 159 -15.59 -11.25 -2.76
CA TYR A 159 -15.57 -12.18 -3.89
C TYR A 159 -14.56 -11.72 -4.95
N VAL A 160 -14.50 -10.41 -5.21
CA VAL A 160 -13.48 -9.81 -6.09
C VAL A 160 -12.07 -10.09 -5.54
N VAL A 161 -11.84 -9.90 -4.24
CA VAL A 161 -10.54 -10.21 -3.61
C VAL A 161 -10.18 -11.69 -3.77
N LYS A 162 -11.15 -12.60 -3.59
CA LYS A 162 -10.92 -14.03 -3.78
C LYS A 162 -10.48 -14.36 -5.21
N ILE A 163 -11.13 -13.78 -6.22
CA ILE A 163 -10.74 -13.97 -7.63
C ILE A 163 -9.32 -13.40 -7.86
N ALA A 164 -9.04 -12.19 -7.36
CA ALA A 164 -7.71 -11.59 -7.49
C ALA A 164 -6.60 -12.45 -6.85
N GLN A 165 -6.88 -13.08 -5.70
CA GLN A 165 -5.97 -14.03 -5.05
C GLN A 165 -5.73 -15.28 -5.90
N GLU A 166 -6.73 -15.77 -6.64
CA GLU A 166 -6.57 -16.90 -7.55
C GLU A 166 -5.60 -16.55 -8.70
N TYR A 167 -5.72 -15.36 -9.30
CA TYR A 167 -4.80 -14.87 -10.33
C TYR A 167 -3.36 -14.69 -9.81
N LYS A 168 -3.19 -14.20 -8.58
CA LYS A 168 -1.88 -14.12 -7.91
C LYS A 168 -1.26 -15.50 -7.68
N LYS A 169 -2.04 -16.47 -7.18
CA LYS A 169 -1.57 -17.84 -6.91
C LYS A 169 -1.17 -18.61 -8.18
N GLN A 170 -1.83 -18.35 -9.30
CA GLN A 170 -1.52 -18.98 -10.58
C GLN A 170 -0.27 -18.41 -11.25
N GLY A 171 0.31 -17.33 -10.71
CA GLY A 171 1.49 -16.69 -11.28
C GLY A 171 1.24 -15.99 -12.63
N VAL A 172 -0.03 -15.73 -12.97
CA VAL A 172 -0.41 -14.99 -14.20
C VAL A 172 -0.22 -13.47 -14.00
N SER A 173 -0.30 -12.98 -12.76
CA SER A 173 -0.22 -11.55 -12.41
C SER A 173 1.05 -11.19 -11.63
N LEU A 174 2.20 -11.73 -12.04
CA LEU A 174 3.47 -11.49 -11.35
C LEU A 174 3.92 -10.02 -11.40
N GLU A 175 3.41 -9.24 -12.37
CA GLU A 175 3.78 -7.85 -12.63
C GLU A 175 2.73 -6.83 -12.15
N VAL A 176 1.46 -7.21 -12.05
CA VAL A 176 0.36 -6.32 -11.62
C VAL A 176 0.23 -6.34 -10.10
N SER A 177 0.05 -5.20 -9.44
CA SER A 177 -0.15 -5.18 -7.98
C SER A 177 -1.47 -5.83 -7.57
N MET A 178 -1.57 -6.32 -6.34
CA MET A 178 -2.83 -6.91 -5.84
C MET A 178 -3.93 -5.85 -5.74
N GLU A 179 -3.56 -4.64 -5.34
CA GLU A 179 -4.43 -3.48 -5.29
C GLU A 179 -5.04 -3.18 -6.66
N ASP A 180 -4.22 -3.14 -7.72
CA ASP A 180 -4.68 -2.83 -9.08
C ASP A 180 -5.64 -3.92 -9.59
N LEU A 181 -5.34 -5.20 -9.37
CA LEU A 181 -6.26 -6.28 -9.70
C LEU A 181 -7.61 -6.15 -8.98
N ILE A 182 -7.59 -5.80 -7.69
CA ILE A 182 -8.82 -5.60 -6.92
C ILE A 182 -9.60 -4.40 -7.47
N GLN A 183 -8.93 -3.30 -7.81
CA GLN A 183 -9.60 -2.13 -8.39
C GLN A 183 -10.26 -2.47 -9.73
N GLU A 184 -9.53 -3.13 -10.64
CA GLU A 184 -10.07 -3.52 -11.94
C GLU A 184 -11.19 -4.53 -11.83
N GLY A 185 -11.07 -5.48 -10.90
CA GLY A 185 -12.15 -6.40 -10.55
C GLY A 185 -13.40 -5.68 -10.01
N ASN A 186 -13.23 -4.68 -9.16
CA ASN A 186 -14.34 -3.87 -8.65
C ASN A 186 -15.01 -3.07 -9.77
N MET A 187 -14.23 -2.55 -10.72
CA MET A 187 -14.75 -1.90 -11.93
C MET A 187 -15.53 -2.88 -12.81
N GLY A 188 -15.04 -4.11 -12.97
CA GLY A 188 -15.76 -5.18 -13.66
C GLY A 188 -17.09 -5.53 -12.98
N LEU A 189 -17.11 -5.63 -11.65
CA LEU A 189 -18.34 -5.85 -10.87
C LEU A 189 -19.37 -4.74 -11.10
N ILE A 190 -18.96 -3.47 -11.02
CA ILE A 190 -19.86 -2.33 -11.26
C ILE A 190 -20.39 -2.36 -12.70
N SER A 191 -19.49 -2.55 -13.68
CA SER A 191 -19.82 -2.58 -15.11
C SER A 191 -20.81 -3.71 -15.44
N ALA A 192 -20.68 -4.87 -14.81
CA ALA A 192 -21.60 -5.99 -14.99
C ALA A 192 -23.04 -5.63 -14.57
N LEU A 193 -23.19 -4.91 -13.46
CA LEU A 193 -24.49 -4.48 -12.95
C LEU A 193 -25.11 -3.34 -13.77
N GLU A 194 -24.30 -2.61 -14.52
CA GLU A 194 -24.77 -1.64 -15.52
C GLU A 194 -25.23 -2.33 -16.81
N ALA A 195 -24.54 -3.41 -17.21
CA ALA A 195 -24.79 -4.17 -18.43
C ALA A 195 -25.87 -5.27 -18.33
N VAL A 196 -26.57 -5.40 -17.19
CA VAL A 196 -27.55 -6.46 -16.89
C VAL A 196 -28.80 -6.53 -17.80
N SER A 197 -28.91 -5.67 -18.82
CA SER A 197 -30.08 -5.60 -19.69
C SER A 197 -30.42 -6.93 -20.35
N GLY A 198 -31.68 -7.36 -20.23
CA GLY A 198 -32.18 -8.59 -20.88
C GLY A 198 -31.99 -9.88 -20.07
N ILE A 199 -31.35 -9.81 -18.90
CA ILE A 199 -31.26 -10.94 -17.98
C ILE A 199 -32.54 -11.01 -17.13
N THR A 200 -33.08 -12.22 -16.98
CA THR A 200 -34.27 -12.47 -16.14
C THR A 200 -33.99 -13.49 -15.05
N ASP A 201 -32.86 -14.21 -15.13
CA ASP A 201 -32.48 -15.26 -14.19
C ASP A 201 -31.29 -14.82 -13.32
N ASN A 202 -31.40 -15.07 -12.01
CA ASN A 202 -30.37 -14.74 -11.03
C ASN A 202 -29.07 -15.50 -11.30
N LYS A 203 -29.14 -16.74 -11.79
CA LYS A 203 -27.94 -17.51 -12.12
C LYS A 203 -27.15 -16.88 -13.25
N GLN A 204 -27.85 -16.46 -14.31
CA GLN A 204 -27.23 -15.77 -15.45
C GLN A 204 -26.59 -14.45 -15.04
N LEU A 205 -27.19 -13.72 -14.10
CA LEU A 205 -26.59 -12.50 -13.55
C LEU A 205 -25.29 -12.79 -12.78
N LYS A 206 -25.26 -13.83 -11.94
CA LYS A 206 -24.03 -14.24 -11.22
C LYS A 206 -22.91 -14.66 -12.17
N GLU A 207 -23.26 -15.40 -13.22
CA GLU A 207 -22.32 -15.80 -14.28
C GLU A 207 -21.76 -14.57 -15.00
N LEU A 208 -22.61 -13.63 -15.41
CA LEU A 208 -22.22 -12.36 -16.05
C LEU A 208 -21.25 -11.56 -15.16
N VAL A 209 -21.59 -11.39 -13.88
CA VAL A 209 -20.75 -10.67 -12.91
C VAL A 209 -19.37 -11.31 -12.82
N THR A 210 -19.31 -12.63 -12.73
CA THR A 210 -18.04 -13.36 -12.64
C THR A 210 -17.21 -13.21 -13.92
N GLU A 211 -17.84 -13.27 -15.09
CA GLU A 211 -17.18 -13.09 -16.39
C GLU A 211 -16.60 -11.68 -16.55
N TYR A 212 -17.36 -10.65 -16.15
CA TYR A 212 -16.89 -9.26 -16.21
C TYR A 212 -15.73 -8.99 -15.25
N ILE A 213 -15.79 -9.48 -14.01
CA ILE A 213 -14.69 -9.34 -13.05
C ILE A 213 -13.40 -9.93 -13.64
N ARG A 214 -13.48 -11.14 -14.20
CA ARG A 214 -12.32 -11.80 -14.83
C ARG A 214 -11.83 -11.04 -16.06
N SER A 215 -12.73 -10.63 -16.95
CA SER A 215 -12.36 -9.92 -18.18
C SER A 215 -11.64 -8.61 -17.89
N PHE A 216 -12.06 -7.84 -16.89
CA PHE A 216 -11.39 -6.60 -16.51
C PHE A 216 -10.01 -6.87 -15.90
N MET A 217 -9.90 -7.84 -14.99
CA MET A 217 -8.61 -8.23 -14.43
C MET A 217 -7.64 -8.75 -15.51
N GLU A 218 -8.11 -9.57 -16.44
CA GLU A 218 -7.31 -10.10 -17.56
C GLU A 218 -6.86 -8.99 -18.52
N ALA A 219 -7.73 -8.03 -18.82
CA ALA A 219 -7.38 -6.86 -19.62
C ALA A 219 -6.27 -6.03 -18.96
N ALA A 220 -6.37 -5.78 -17.65
CA ALA A 220 -5.35 -5.04 -16.90
C ALA A 220 -4.00 -5.78 -16.84
N ILE A 221 -4.04 -7.11 -16.72
CA ILE A 221 -2.83 -7.93 -16.79
C ILE A 221 -2.17 -7.82 -18.17
N GLU A 222 -2.94 -7.87 -19.25
CA GLU A 222 -2.37 -7.76 -20.59
C GLU A 222 -1.81 -6.36 -20.86
N GLU A 223 -2.52 -5.30 -20.46
CA GLU A 223 -2.03 -3.92 -20.60
C GLU A 223 -0.70 -3.72 -19.85
N GLN A 224 -0.59 -4.23 -18.62
CA GLN A 224 0.66 -4.13 -17.87
C GLN A 224 1.79 -4.94 -18.51
N ARG A 225 1.49 -6.11 -19.07
CA ARG A 225 2.48 -6.95 -19.78
C ARG A 225 2.96 -6.28 -21.07
N GLU A 226 2.06 -5.66 -21.83
CA GLU A 226 2.40 -4.89 -23.02
C GLU A 226 3.29 -3.69 -22.66
N SER A 227 2.93 -2.96 -21.61
CA SER A 227 3.74 -1.86 -21.08
C SER A 227 5.13 -2.34 -20.68
N SER A 228 5.23 -3.37 -19.82
CA SER A 228 6.50 -3.99 -19.38
C SER A 228 7.38 -4.41 -20.56
N SER A 229 6.79 -5.07 -21.57
CA SER A 229 7.52 -5.48 -22.78
C SER A 229 8.02 -4.29 -23.61
N PHE A 230 7.22 -3.23 -23.71
CA PHE A 230 7.64 -1.98 -24.33
C PHE A 230 8.80 -1.35 -23.56
N GLU A 231 8.73 -1.29 -22.23
CA GLU A 231 9.82 -0.78 -21.39
C GLU A 231 11.13 -1.54 -21.63
N ASP A 232 11.09 -2.87 -21.62
CA ASP A 232 12.24 -3.74 -21.90
C ASP A 232 12.85 -3.47 -23.28
N THR A 233 11.98 -3.30 -24.28
CA THR A 233 12.41 -3.01 -25.65
C THR A 233 13.07 -1.64 -25.73
N ILE A 234 12.50 -0.63 -25.09
CA ILE A 234 13.05 0.72 -25.04
C ILE A 234 14.39 0.74 -24.29
N VAL A 235 14.52 0.07 -23.15
CA VAL A 235 15.78 -0.02 -22.39
C VAL A 235 16.88 -0.66 -23.23
N LYS A 236 16.59 -1.74 -23.97
CA LYS A 236 17.56 -2.36 -24.89
C LYS A 236 18.01 -1.40 -25.98
N LYS A 237 17.08 -0.63 -26.56
CA LYS A 237 17.41 0.39 -27.57
C LYS A 237 18.25 1.53 -27.00
N ILE A 238 17.94 2.00 -25.79
CA ILE A 238 18.74 3.03 -25.09
C ILE A 238 20.17 2.55 -24.92
N ASN A 239 20.37 1.34 -24.40
CA ASN A 239 21.71 0.79 -24.18
C ASN A 239 22.47 0.65 -25.50
N TYR A 240 21.81 0.13 -26.55
CA TYR A 240 22.42 0.01 -27.88
C TYR A 240 22.86 1.36 -28.47
N ILE A 241 22.02 2.40 -28.35
CA ILE A 241 22.34 3.75 -28.81
C ILE A 241 23.48 4.35 -27.99
N GLN A 242 23.50 4.13 -26.66
CA GLN A 242 24.54 4.63 -25.77
C GLN A 242 25.90 3.99 -26.08
N ASP A 243 25.94 2.67 -26.29
CA ASP A 243 27.17 1.95 -26.64
C ASP A 243 27.71 2.43 -28.00
N ALA A 244 26.84 2.55 -29.01
CA ALA A 244 27.21 3.07 -30.31
C ALA A 244 27.70 4.53 -30.26
N ALA A 245 27.07 5.37 -29.43
CA ALA A 245 27.48 6.76 -29.24
C ALA A 245 28.88 6.85 -28.59
N ASN A 246 29.18 5.98 -27.62
CA ASN A 246 30.49 5.90 -26.99
C ASN A 246 31.57 5.45 -28.00
N GLU A 247 31.30 4.42 -28.79
CA GLU A 247 32.24 3.93 -29.83
C GLU A 247 32.55 5.01 -30.88
N LEU A 248 31.51 5.67 -31.40
CA LEU A 248 31.67 6.82 -32.31
C LEU A 248 32.43 7.98 -31.65
N ALA A 249 32.21 8.22 -30.36
CA ALA A 249 32.89 9.30 -29.66
C ALA A 249 34.38 9.04 -29.46
N GLU A 250 34.77 7.78 -29.25
CA GLU A 250 36.17 7.35 -29.23
C GLU A 250 36.80 7.54 -30.61
N ASP A 251 36.15 7.09 -31.68
CA ASP A 251 36.64 7.20 -33.05
C ASP A 251 36.78 8.66 -33.52
N LEU A 252 35.83 9.52 -33.16
CA LEU A 252 35.80 10.93 -33.56
C LEU A 252 36.56 11.84 -32.60
N CYS A 253 36.96 11.35 -31.42
CA CYS A 253 37.50 12.13 -30.31
C CYS A 253 36.61 13.33 -29.89
N ARG A 254 35.29 13.21 -30.08
CA ARG A 254 34.24 14.17 -29.72
C ARG A 254 32.89 13.46 -29.64
N GLU A 255 31.90 14.06 -28.99
CA GLU A 255 30.53 13.54 -29.02
C GLU A 255 29.97 13.46 -30.46
N ALA A 256 29.28 12.35 -30.74
CA ALA A 256 28.64 12.10 -32.03
C ALA A 256 27.34 12.90 -32.16
N ASN A 257 27.08 13.45 -33.33
CA ASN A 257 25.78 14.09 -33.61
C ASN A 257 24.71 13.04 -33.93
N ILE A 258 23.43 13.38 -33.73
CA ILE A 258 22.27 12.48 -33.99
C ILE A 258 22.30 11.93 -35.43
N HIS A 259 22.62 12.75 -36.43
CA HIS A 259 22.76 12.30 -37.82
C HIS A 259 23.90 11.28 -38.01
N GLU A 260 25.03 11.46 -37.31
CA GLU A 260 26.18 10.54 -37.41
C GLU A 260 25.86 9.22 -36.71
N LEU A 261 25.20 9.29 -35.56
CA LEU A 261 24.71 8.15 -34.80
C LEU A 261 23.67 7.37 -35.60
N ALA A 262 22.71 8.04 -36.21
CA ALA A 262 21.69 7.46 -37.10
C ALA A 262 22.29 6.66 -38.25
N ALA A 263 23.31 7.23 -38.91
CA ALA A 263 24.03 6.54 -39.98
C ALA A 263 24.77 5.28 -39.49
N TYR A 264 25.31 5.32 -38.28
CA TYR A 264 26.06 4.21 -37.68
C TYR A 264 25.15 3.08 -37.18
N VAL A 265 24.10 3.39 -36.41
CA VAL A 265 23.13 2.40 -35.91
C VAL A 265 22.06 1.99 -36.93
N LYS A 266 22.01 2.65 -38.10
CA LYS A 266 21.02 2.43 -39.18
C LYS A 266 19.58 2.57 -38.70
N MET A 267 19.34 3.59 -37.88
CA MET A 267 18.03 3.94 -37.34
C MET A 267 17.69 5.38 -37.77
N PRO A 268 16.42 5.71 -38.07
CA PRO A 268 16.02 7.07 -38.38
C PRO A 268 16.38 8.05 -37.26
N GLU A 269 16.76 9.28 -37.61
CA GLU A 269 17.08 10.33 -36.63
C GLU A 269 15.92 10.62 -35.69
N GLU A 270 14.69 10.58 -36.21
CA GLU A 270 13.45 10.78 -35.43
C GLU A 270 13.31 9.71 -34.33
N GLU A 271 13.53 8.43 -34.67
CA GLU A 271 13.42 7.33 -33.71
C GLU A 271 14.52 7.43 -32.62
N ILE A 272 15.74 7.83 -32.99
CA ILE A 272 16.83 8.05 -32.01
C ILE A 272 16.49 9.22 -31.08
N ALA A 273 16.00 10.33 -31.64
CA ALA A 273 15.62 11.49 -30.86
C ALA A 273 14.50 11.15 -29.86
N ASP A 274 13.49 10.39 -30.29
CA ASP A 274 12.41 9.93 -29.42
C ASP A 274 12.91 9.04 -28.29
N ILE A 275 13.81 8.09 -28.58
CA ILE A 275 14.38 7.19 -27.56
C ILE A 275 15.21 7.98 -26.54
N ILE A 276 16.01 8.95 -26.98
CA ILE A 276 16.79 9.82 -26.09
C ILE A 276 15.86 10.67 -25.21
N ASN A 277 14.77 11.20 -25.78
CA ASN A 277 13.78 11.97 -25.02
C ASN A 277 13.10 11.11 -23.95
N ILE A 278 12.68 9.89 -24.29
CA ILE A 278 12.09 8.93 -23.33
C ILE A 278 13.09 8.60 -22.21
N ALA A 279 14.36 8.40 -22.55
CA ALA A 279 15.41 8.17 -21.55
C ALA A 279 15.58 9.37 -20.60
N ALA A 280 15.60 10.58 -21.14
CA ALA A 280 15.73 11.81 -20.36
C ALA A 280 14.52 12.05 -19.44
N GLU A 281 13.30 11.74 -19.89
CA GLU A 281 12.09 11.81 -19.06
C GLU A 281 12.14 10.79 -17.91
N ARG A 282 12.59 9.56 -18.16
CA ARG A 282 12.78 8.57 -17.09
C ARG A 282 13.75 9.03 -16.01
N ILE A 283 14.89 9.62 -16.40
CA ILE A 283 15.88 10.14 -15.44
C ILE A 283 15.27 11.25 -14.57
N LYS A 284 14.52 12.19 -15.19
CA LYS A 284 13.82 13.25 -14.46
C LYS A 284 12.80 12.70 -13.46
N LEU A 285 12.03 11.69 -13.87
CA LEU A 285 11.06 11.03 -13.01
C LEU A 285 11.74 10.33 -11.82
N ASP A 286 12.86 9.63 -12.06
CA ASP A 286 13.60 8.95 -10.98
C ASP A 286 14.23 9.94 -9.99
N ASP A 287 14.76 11.07 -10.48
CA ASP A 287 15.30 12.13 -9.61
C ASP A 287 14.20 12.78 -8.76
N SER A 288 13.02 13.04 -9.32
CA SER A 288 11.88 13.57 -8.56
C SER A 288 11.38 12.62 -7.47
N ARG A 289 11.44 11.30 -7.70
CA ARG A 289 11.11 10.27 -6.70
C ARG A 289 12.12 10.23 -5.54
N LYS A 290 13.41 10.50 -5.81
CA LYS A 290 14.45 10.56 -4.77
C LYS A 290 14.31 11.81 -3.91
N ASP A 291 13.94 12.94 -4.51
CA ASP A 291 13.73 14.18 -3.76
C ASP A 291 12.56 14.08 -2.77
N ASP A 292 11.44 13.46 -3.15
CA ASP A 292 10.30 13.22 -2.24
C ASP A 292 10.67 12.36 -1.01
N GLN A 293 11.63 11.44 -1.16
CA GLN A 293 12.17 10.67 -0.03
C GLN A 293 13.09 11.52 0.89
N THR A 294 13.67 12.62 0.40
CA THR A 294 14.55 13.50 1.19
C THR A 294 13.84 14.69 1.83
N VAL A 295 12.65 15.08 1.35
CA VAL A 295 11.88 16.20 1.94
C VAL A 295 11.31 15.82 3.31
N ASN A 296 11.11 14.54 3.61
CA ASN A 296 10.62 14.09 4.92
C ASN A 296 11.69 14.09 6.03
N ASN A 297 12.92 14.56 5.75
CA ASN A 297 14.02 14.61 6.73
C ASN A 297 14.55 16.03 7.02
N ARG A 298 13.85 17.09 6.60
CA ARG A 298 14.19 18.45 7.01
C ARG A 298 13.43 18.82 8.28
N GLN A 299 14.10 18.66 9.43
CA GLN A 299 13.69 19.25 10.71
C GLN A 299 13.39 20.75 10.56
N PRO A 300 12.18 21.23 10.92
CA PRO A 300 11.93 22.65 11.03
C PRO A 300 12.55 23.22 12.31
N GLY A 301 13.51 24.12 12.14
CA GLY A 301 13.69 25.33 12.97
C GLY A 301 13.91 25.15 14.48
N SER A 302 15.17 25.18 14.88
CA SER A 302 15.58 25.70 16.19
C SER A 302 15.15 27.17 16.33
N LEU A 303 13.96 27.40 16.91
CA LEU A 303 13.62 28.63 17.61
C LEU A 303 13.68 28.34 19.11
N GLY A 304 14.85 28.59 19.70
CA GLY A 304 15.09 28.45 21.14
C GLY A 304 15.72 29.72 21.70
N HIS A 305 14.92 30.47 22.46
CA HIS A 305 15.26 31.69 23.18
C HIS A 305 16.57 31.60 23.97
N ASN A 306 17.44 32.60 23.80
CA ASN A 306 18.54 32.85 24.73
C ASN A 306 18.13 33.99 25.68
N HIS A 307 17.80 33.66 26.92
CA HIS A 307 17.70 34.61 28.02
C HIS A 307 18.84 34.31 29.00
N ASN A 308 19.79 35.22 29.10
CA ASN A 308 20.56 35.40 30.33
C ASN A 308 20.84 36.88 30.54
N HIS A 309 20.30 37.39 31.64
CA HIS A 309 20.61 38.69 32.22
C HIS A 309 22.12 38.83 32.48
N THR A 310 22.68 40.02 32.27
CA THR A 310 23.21 40.87 33.36
C THR A 310 23.85 42.18 32.85
N HIS A 311 23.39 43.27 33.45
CA HIS A 311 24.06 44.54 33.77
C HIS A 311 25.14 45.19 32.88
N LYS A 312 24.84 46.48 32.60
CA LYS A 312 25.64 47.70 32.85
C LYS A 312 26.37 48.37 31.67
N ARG A 313 26.00 49.66 31.53
CA ARG A 313 26.78 50.87 31.18
C ARG A 313 27.04 51.12 29.70
N LEU A 314 26.35 52.13 29.15
CA LEU A 314 26.86 53.52 28.94
C LEU A 314 28.01 53.57 27.93
N ASN A 315 27.76 54.02 26.69
CA ASN A 315 28.06 55.39 26.24
C ASN A 315 28.09 55.49 24.71
N ARG A 316 27.33 56.48 24.21
CA ARG A 316 27.68 57.47 23.17
C ARG A 316 28.02 57.01 21.75
N SER A 317 27.19 57.49 20.82
CA SER A 317 27.53 57.87 19.44
C SER A 317 28.81 58.73 19.35
N PRO A 318 29.48 58.84 18.19
CA PRO A 318 28.98 59.58 17.01
C PRO A 318 29.21 58.80 15.68
N ARG A 319 28.31 58.86 14.69
CA ARG A 319 28.02 59.94 13.71
C ARG A 319 29.12 60.11 12.64
N ILE A 320 28.65 60.15 11.38
CA ILE A 320 29.27 60.74 10.17
C ILE A 320 30.33 59.83 9.49
N LYS A 321 30.30 59.51 8.20
CA LYS A 321 29.79 60.17 6.99
C LYS A 321 29.40 59.12 5.95
#